data_AF-W2VMM9-F1
#
_entry.id   AF-W2VMM9-F1
#
_cell.length_a   1.000
_cell.length_b   1.000
_cell.length_c   1.000
_cell.angle_alpha   90.00
_cell.angle_beta   90.00
_cell.angle_gamma   90.00
#
_symmetry.space_group_name_H-M   'P 1'
#
loop_
_entity.id
_entity.type
_entity.pdbx_description
1 polymer ?
#
loop_
_entity_poly.entity_id
_entity_poly.type
_entity_poly.pdbx_seq_one_letter_code
_entity_poly.pdbx_strand_id
1 'polypeptide(L)'
;MPGRSALHSANMRNDIVSAKVFMRNMEAFIEHVLGVQPKHMKNKPIDGLFGDVKAYFGMIETQGGGTLHAHFLIWLADAPPNSDAFNRAMGTNTIETSRRSQTALFRRRCH
;
A
#
# COMPACT_ATOMS: atom_id res chain seq x y z
N MET A 1 17.23 -18.75 4.90
CA MET A 1 17.00 -18.18 3.55
C MET A 1 16.85 -19.33 2.57
N PRO A 2 15.81 -19.37 1.73
CA PRO A 2 15.63 -20.44 0.74
C PRO A 2 16.81 -20.49 -0.24
N GLY A 3 17.18 -21.69 -0.71
CA GLY A 3 18.24 -21.86 -1.72
C GLY A 3 17.83 -21.34 -3.10
N ARG A 4 18.81 -21.05 -3.98
CA ARG A 4 18.56 -20.57 -5.36
C ARG A 4 17.59 -21.45 -6.16
N SER A 5 17.69 -22.77 -6.02
CA SER A 5 16.79 -23.72 -6.70
C SER A 5 15.35 -23.61 -6.21
N ALA A 6 15.13 -23.39 -4.91
CA ALA A 6 13.81 -23.18 -4.34
C ALA A 6 13.19 -21.86 -4.83
N LEU A 7 13.98 -20.78 -4.90
CA LEU A 7 13.54 -19.49 -5.45
C LEU A 7 13.19 -19.57 -6.93
N HIS A 8 14.01 -20.27 -7.72
CA HIS A 8 13.73 -20.50 -9.14
C HIS A 8 12.46 -21.35 -9.35
N SER A 9 12.18 -22.30 -8.45
CA SER A 9 10.97 -23.12 -8.51
C SER A 9 9.68 -22.39 -8.11
N ALA A 10 9.79 -21.35 -7.28
CA ALA A 10 8.69 -20.50 -6.85
C ALA A 10 8.33 -19.43 -7.90
N ASN A 11 9.23 -19.18 -8.84
CA ASN A 11 9.00 -18.31 -9.98
C ASN A 11 8.08 -19.04 -11.00
N MET A 12 7.36 -18.30 -11.87
CA MET A 12 6.49 -18.92 -12.90
C MET A 12 7.27 -19.64 -14.02
N ARG A 13 8.56 -19.95 -13.80
CA ARG A 13 9.51 -20.53 -14.76
C ARG A 13 9.62 -19.73 -16.07
N ASN A 14 9.19 -18.46 -16.02
CA ASN A 14 9.26 -17.50 -17.10
C ASN A 14 9.43 -16.11 -16.48
N ASP A 15 10.66 -15.60 -16.55
CA ASP A 15 11.05 -14.36 -15.88
C ASP A 15 10.32 -13.14 -16.45
N ILE A 16 10.04 -13.14 -17.75
CA ILE A 16 9.33 -12.05 -18.43
C ILE A 16 7.87 -12.00 -17.97
N VAL A 17 7.18 -13.14 -17.92
CA VAL A 17 5.79 -13.21 -17.45
C VAL A 17 5.72 -12.83 -15.98
N SER A 18 6.71 -13.22 -15.17
CA SER A 18 6.78 -12.90 -13.75
C SER A 18 7.00 -11.42 -13.49
N ALA A 19 7.89 -10.78 -14.25
CA ALA A 19 8.05 -9.33 -14.22
C ALA A 19 6.76 -8.60 -14.61
N LYS A 20 6.06 -9.05 -15.66
CA LYS A 20 4.78 -8.42 -16.08
C LYS A 20 3.70 -8.55 -15.01
N VAL A 21 3.56 -9.71 -14.38
CA VAL A 21 2.59 -9.90 -13.29
C VAL A 21 2.96 -9.05 -12.08
N PHE A 22 4.24 -8.97 -11.73
CA PHE A 22 4.71 -8.09 -10.67
C PHE A 22 4.32 -6.63 -10.93
N MET A 23 4.60 -6.11 -12.14
CA MET A 23 4.24 -4.72 -12.50
C MET A 23 2.73 -4.48 -12.41
N ARG A 24 1.91 -5.43 -12.89
CA ARG A 24 0.44 -5.34 -12.76
C ARG A 24 -0.03 -5.33 -11.31
N ASN A 25 0.61 -6.11 -10.45
CA ASN A 25 0.31 -6.09 -9.02
C ASN A 25 0.69 -4.74 -8.39
N MET A 26 1.78 -4.11 -8.82
CA MET A 26 2.17 -2.77 -8.34
C MET A 26 1.19 -1.70 -8.81
N GLU A 27 0.73 -1.74 -10.06
CA GLU A 27 -0.32 -0.85 -10.57
C GLU A 27 -1.62 -1.00 -9.75
N ALA A 28 -2.05 -2.25 -9.50
CA ALA A 28 -3.23 -2.53 -8.69
C ALA A 28 -3.05 -2.09 -7.23
N PHE A 29 -1.85 -2.25 -6.66
CA PHE A 29 -1.55 -1.79 -5.30
C PHE A 29 -1.68 -0.26 -5.20
N ILE A 30 -1.08 0.49 -6.12
CA ILE A 30 -1.18 1.95 -6.15
C ILE A 30 -2.64 2.39 -6.35
N GLU A 31 -3.36 1.73 -7.27
CA GLU A 31 -4.74 2.11 -7.57
C GLU A 31 -5.73 1.82 -6.44
N HIS A 32 -5.62 0.63 -5.82
CA HIS A 32 -6.65 0.15 -4.89
C HIS A 32 -6.24 0.23 -3.42
N VAL A 33 -4.96 0.03 -3.10
CA VAL A 33 -4.47 0.14 -1.73
C VAL A 33 -4.16 1.59 -1.39
N LEU A 34 -3.46 2.32 -2.28
CA LEU A 34 -3.18 3.74 -2.05
C LEU A 34 -4.35 4.65 -2.48
N GLY A 35 -5.25 4.16 -3.33
CA GLY A 35 -6.36 4.96 -3.85
C GLY A 35 -5.91 6.03 -4.85
N VAL A 36 -4.76 5.87 -5.51
CA VAL A 36 -4.20 6.85 -6.45
C VAL A 36 -4.30 6.32 -7.87
N GLN A 37 -4.85 7.07 -8.80
CA GLN A 37 -4.84 6.70 -10.22
C GLN A 37 -3.44 6.89 -10.80
N PRO A 38 -2.70 5.82 -11.18
CA PRO A 38 -1.30 5.92 -11.57
C PRO A 38 -1.08 6.81 -12.81
N LYS A 39 -2.05 6.82 -13.74
CA LYS A 39 -1.97 7.59 -14.99
C LYS A 39 -2.01 9.11 -14.79
N HIS A 40 -2.64 9.56 -13.71
CA HIS A 40 -2.90 10.99 -13.50
C HIS A 40 -2.35 11.50 -12.17
N MET A 41 -1.81 10.61 -11.32
CA MET A 41 -1.34 10.94 -9.97
C MET A 41 -2.40 11.70 -9.16
N LYS A 42 -3.67 11.31 -9.32
CA LYS A 42 -4.82 11.91 -8.63
C LYS A 42 -5.46 10.88 -7.71
N ASN A 43 -5.88 11.33 -6.54
CA ASN A 43 -6.65 10.52 -5.61
C ASN A 43 -8.00 10.15 -6.24
N LYS A 44 -8.43 8.91 -6.02
CA LYS A 44 -9.73 8.42 -6.44
C LYS A 44 -10.81 9.04 -5.54
N PRO A 45 -12.06 9.14 -6.03
CA PRO A 45 -13.19 9.59 -5.21
C PRO A 45 -13.49 8.68 -4.02
N ILE A 46 -13.04 7.42 -4.08
CA ILE A 46 -13.10 6.44 -3.02
C ILE A 46 -11.69 6.29 -2.47
N ASP A 47 -11.54 6.48 -1.16
CA ASP A 47 -10.25 6.40 -0.49
C ASP A 47 -9.65 4.99 -0.59
N GLY A 48 -8.31 4.94 -0.64
CA GLY A 48 -7.58 3.69 -0.51
C GLY A 48 -7.66 3.11 0.90
N LEU A 49 -7.07 1.93 1.10
CA LEU A 49 -7.03 1.26 2.39
C LEU A 49 -6.47 2.14 3.52
N PHE A 50 -5.50 3.01 3.19
CA PHE A 50 -4.83 3.89 4.15
C PHE A 50 -5.49 5.27 4.31
N GLY A 51 -6.63 5.54 3.66
CA GLY A 51 -7.29 6.84 3.66
C GLY A 51 -6.65 7.84 2.71
N ASP A 52 -6.51 9.10 3.15
CA ASP A 52 -5.98 10.21 2.35
C ASP A 52 -4.45 10.15 2.22
N VAL A 53 -4.00 9.65 1.07
CA VAL A 53 -2.59 9.62 0.67
C VAL A 53 -2.20 10.96 0.04
N LYS A 54 -1.17 11.61 0.60
CA LYS A 54 -0.62 12.89 0.10
C LYS A 54 0.44 12.71 -0.96
N ALA A 55 1.27 11.69 -0.81
CA ALA A 55 2.32 11.35 -1.74
C ALA A 55 2.76 9.91 -1.54
N TYR A 56 3.39 9.34 -2.56
CA TYR A 56 4.17 8.12 -2.42
C TYR A 56 5.45 8.21 -3.27
N PHE A 57 6.48 7.51 -2.84
CA PHE A 57 7.68 7.25 -3.60
C PHE A 57 7.87 5.73 -3.65
N GLY A 58 8.10 5.18 -4.84
CA GLY A 58 8.23 3.74 -5.05
C GLY A 58 9.45 3.42 -5.90
N MET A 59 10.20 2.39 -5.53
CA MET A 59 11.34 1.88 -6.30
C MET A 59 11.25 0.35 -6.41
N ILE A 60 11.58 -0.18 -7.58
CA ILE A 60 11.60 -1.62 -7.86
C ILE A 60 13.06 -2.04 -8.04
N GLU A 61 13.45 -3.10 -7.36
CA GLU A 61 14.82 -3.61 -7.38
C GLU A 61 14.81 -5.15 -7.44
N THR A 62 15.98 -5.71 -7.72
CA THR A 62 16.19 -7.15 -7.64
C THR A 62 16.67 -7.53 -6.24
N GLN A 63 15.97 -8.46 -5.60
CA GLN A 63 16.39 -9.09 -4.36
C GLN A 63 17.24 -10.32 -4.64
N GLY A 64 17.98 -10.77 -3.60
CA GLY A 64 18.72 -12.02 -3.62
C GLY A 64 17.93 -13.17 -4.24
N GLY A 65 18.57 -13.85 -5.20
CA GLY A 65 17.93 -14.94 -5.97
C GLY A 65 17.18 -14.50 -7.23
N GLY A 66 17.21 -13.21 -7.58
CA GLY A 66 16.69 -12.69 -8.86
C GLY A 66 15.20 -12.33 -8.84
N THR A 67 14.57 -12.27 -7.67
CA THR A 67 13.16 -11.87 -7.53
C THR A 67 13.02 -10.35 -7.53
N LEU A 68 11.93 -9.82 -8.07
CA LEU A 68 11.63 -8.39 -7.96
C LEU A 68 11.02 -8.07 -6.60
N HIS A 69 11.45 -6.97 -5.98
CA HIS A 69 10.85 -6.40 -4.78
C HIS A 69 10.61 -4.91 -4.98
N ALA A 70 9.61 -4.35 -4.29
CA ALA A 70 9.34 -2.92 -4.30
C ALA A 70 9.46 -2.32 -2.90
N HIS A 71 10.14 -1.19 -2.79
CA HIS A 71 10.15 -0.34 -1.61
C HIS A 71 9.24 0.85 -1.83
N PHE A 72 8.34 1.12 -0.88
CA PHE A 72 7.45 2.27 -0.89
C PHE A 72 7.65 3.13 0.35
N LEU A 73 7.72 4.45 0.15
CA LEU A 73 7.46 5.46 1.17
C LEU A 73 6.11 6.09 0.85
N ILE A 74 5.24 6.20 1.86
CA ILE A 74 3.87 6.71 1.70
C ILE A 74 3.65 7.77 2.77
N TRP A 75 3.15 8.94 2.36
CA TRP A 75 2.76 10.02 3.26
C TRP A 75 1.24 10.05 3.38
N LEU A 76 0.73 9.84 4.59
CA LEU A 76 -0.71 9.91 4.90
C LEU A 76 -1.03 11.23 5.59
N ALA A 77 -2.22 11.77 5.34
CA ALA A 77 -2.69 13.00 5.99
C ALA A 77 -2.71 12.86 7.53
N ASP A 78 -3.16 11.70 8.01
CA ASP A 78 -3.40 11.42 9.43
C ASP A 78 -2.50 10.28 9.96
N ALA A 79 -1.25 10.19 9.48
CA ALA A 79 -0.31 9.18 9.98
C ALA A 79 0.03 9.43 11.47
N PRO A 80 0.08 8.37 12.31
CA PRO A 80 0.63 8.50 13.66
C PRO A 80 2.08 8.99 13.62
N PRO A 81 2.49 9.89 14.53
CA PRO A 81 3.79 10.56 14.46
C PRO A 81 4.98 9.63 14.73
N ASN A 82 4.76 8.45 15.30
CA ASN A 82 5.79 7.46 15.59
C ASN A 82 5.19 6.06 15.80
N SER A 83 6.06 5.07 15.89
CA SER A 83 5.69 3.66 16.06
C SER A 83 4.84 3.42 17.31
N ASP A 84 5.08 4.13 18.42
CA ASP A 84 4.31 3.94 19.65
C ASP A 84 2.88 4.46 19.53
N ALA A 85 2.69 5.62 18.90
CA ALA A 85 1.37 6.15 18.58
C ALA A 85 0.62 5.23 17.60
N PHE A 86 1.32 4.69 16.60
CA PHE A 86 0.77 3.71 15.67
C PHE A 86 0.33 2.44 16.38
N ASN A 87 1.21 1.82 17.18
CA ASN A 87 0.92 0.59 17.91
C ASN A 87 -0.25 0.77 18.89
N ARG A 88 -0.35 1.93 19.56
CA ARG A 88 -1.51 2.26 20.41
C ARG A 88 -2.80 2.35 19.59
N ALA A 89 -2.80 3.08 18.47
CA ALA A 89 -3.97 3.20 17.61
C ALA A 89 -4.43 1.83 17.05
N MET A 90 -3.48 0.97 16.69
CA MET A 90 -3.76 -0.39 16.21
C MET A 90 -4.24 -1.31 17.34
N GLY A 91 -3.69 -1.19 18.55
CA GLY A 91 -4.09 -1.96 19.73
C GLY A 91 -5.48 -1.59 20.27
N THR A 92 -5.94 -0.36 20.03
CA THR A 92 -7.28 0.11 20.44
C THR A 92 -8.42 -0.37 19.52
N ASN A 93 -8.12 -1.04 18.39
CA ASN A 93 -9.12 -1.49 17.43
C ASN A 93 -9.78 -2.84 17.78
N THR A 94 -10.15 -3.03 19.05
CA THR A 94 -11.19 -4.00 19.40
C THR A 94 -12.47 -3.21 19.71
N ILE A 95 -13.24 -2.92 18.66
CA ILE A 95 -14.64 -2.42 18.73
C ILE A 95 -14.84 -0.97 19.24
N GLU A 96 -14.21 0.07 18.65
CA GLU A 96 -14.72 1.45 18.90
C GLU A 96 -14.51 2.45 17.76
N THR A 97 -13.47 2.27 16.95
CA THR A 97 -13.05 3.27 15.95
C THR A 97 -13.95 3.33 14.72
N SER A 98 -14.78 2.30 14.47
CA SER A 98 -15.74 2.31 13.35
C SER A 98 -16.83 3.39 13.50
N ARG A 99 -17.16 3.80 14.73
CA ARG A 99 -18.24 4.78 14.99
C ARG A 99 -17.82 6.24 14.90
N ARG A 100 -16.55 6.59 15.16
CA ARG A 100 -16.12 8.00 15.16
C ARG A 100 -15.82 8.56 13.76
N SER A 101 -15.40 7.71 12.82
CA SER A 101 -15.04 8.16 11.47
C SER A 101 -16.25 8.54 10.60
N GLN A 102 -17.41 7.88 10.79
CA GLN A 102 -18.62 8.20 10.01
C GLN A 102 -19.28 9.52 10.45
N THR A 103 -19.27 9.86 11.74
CA THR A 103 -19.89 11.10 12.25
C THR A 103 -19.04 12.34 11.96
N ALA A 104 -17.71 12.21 11.91
CA ALA A 104 -16.80 13.32 11.61
C ALA A 104 -16.78 13.67 10.11
N LEU A 105 -16.91 12.69 9.20
CA LEU A 105 -16.99 12.94 7.76
C LEU A 105 -18.27 13.67 7.34
N PHE A 106 -19.41 13.39 7.99
CA PHE A 106 -20.67 14.04 7.66
C PHE A 106 -20.67 15.55 8.00
N ARG A 107 -19.93 15.97 9.03
CA ARG A 107 -19.83 17.38 9.43
C ARG A 107 -18.88 18.22 8.57
N ARG A 108 -17.94 17.63 7.84
CA ARG A 108 -17.00 18.39 6.98
C ARG A 108 -17.48 18.57 5.54
N ARG A 109 -18.56 17.90 5.12
CA ARG A 109 -19.17 18.06 3.80
C ARG A 109 -20.26 19.14 3.71
N CYS A 110 -20.58 19.78 4.84
CA CYS A 110 -21.54 20.88 4.93
C CYS A 110 -20.81 22.15 5.40
N HIS A 111 -19.83 22.61 4.63
CA HIS A 111 -19.45 24.03 4.59
C HIS A 111 -18.69 24.36 3.32
#